data_AF-E7GMW6-F1
#
_entry.id   AF-E7GMW6-F1
#
_cell.length_a   1.000
_cell.length_b   1.000
_cell.length_c   1.000
_cell.angle_alpha   90.00
_cell.angle_beta   90.00
_cell.angle_gamma   90.00
#
_symmetry.space_group_name_H-M   'P 1'
#
loop_
_entity.id
_entity.type
_entity.pdbx_description
1 polymer ?
#
loop_
_entity_poly.entity_id
_entity_poly.type
_entity_poly.pdbx_seq_one_letter_code
_entity_poly.pdbx_strand_id
1 'polypeptide(L)'
;MKSNIELSDKERRRIIKRSVESQPWKLKCTIAMEEFAELTQAISKQIRGYDNRIGLLEEMADAYICLEFLKSIFDITPEELQKAMDIKLQRERNKQR
;
A
#
# COMPACT_ATOMS: atom_id res chain seq x y z
N MET A 1 -3.80 8.98 -15.50
CA MET A 1 -2.72 9.71 -14.79
C MET A 1 -2.02 10.69 -15.74
N LYS A 2 -2.31 12.00 -15.67
CA LYS A 2 -1.71 13.07 -16.52
C LYS A 2 -1.20 14.24 -15.67
N SER A 3 -0.45 13.95 -14.63
CA SER A 3 0.19 14.99 -13.81
C SER A 3 1.67 14.68 -13.65
N ASN A 4 2.51 15.69 -13.81
CA ASN A 4 3.96 15.60 -13.59
C ASN A 4 4.30 15.80 -12.10
N ILE A 5 3.38 15.38 -11.21
CA ILE A 5 3.50 15.62 -9.78
C ILE A 5 4.40 14.53 -9.21
N GLU A 6 5.58 14.95 -8.76
CA GLU A 6 6.53 14.10 -8.05
C GLU A 6 6.82 14.73 -6.69
N LEU A 7 6.32 14.09 -5.63
CA LEU A 7 6.52 14.55 -4.26
C LEU A 7 7.86 14.03 -3.72
N SER A 8 8.58 14.83 -2.95
CA SER A 8 9.71 14.35 -2.17
C SER A 8 9.26 13.44 -1.02
N ASP A 9 10.14 12.58 -0.51
CA ASP A 9 9.83 11.71 0.63
C ASP A 9 9.46 12.48 1.89
N LYS A 10 9.99 13.70 2.04
CA LYS A 10 9.63 14.59 3.14
C LYS A 10 8.18 15.07 3.01
N GLU A 11 7.74 15.40 1.80
CA GLU A 11 6.36 15.82 1.53
C GLU A 11 5.39 14.67 1.70
N ARG A 12 5.71 13.48 1.15
CA ARG A 12 4.91 12.26 1.32
C ARG A 12 4.65 11.97 2.80
N ARG A 13 5.72 11.90 3.61
CA ARG A 13 5.62 11.68 5.07
C ARG A 13 4.77 12.73 5.77
N ARG A 14 4.92 14.01 5.40
CA ARG A 14 4.13 15.10 5.99
C ARG A 14 2.65 15.00 5.64
N ILE A 15 2.31 14.58 4.43
CA ILE A 15 0.91 14.37 4.01
C ILE A 15 0.31 13.18 4.76
N ILE A 16 1.03 12.05 4.80
CA ILE A 16 0.61 10.84 5.52
C ILE A 16 0.33 11.15 6.98
N LYS A 17 1.28 11.81 7.68
CA LYS A 17 1.14 12.18 9.08
C LYS A 17 -0.12 13.03 9.32
N ARG A 18 -0.31 14.11 8.55
CA ARG A 18 -1.50 14.97 8.66
C ARG A 18 -2.81 14.23 8.37
N SER A 19 -2.78 13.28 7.44
CA SER A 19 -3.92 12.46 7.07
C SER A 19 -4.34 11.53 8.22
N VAL A 20 -3.37 10.91 8.91
CA VAL A 20 -3.64 10.05 10.08
C VAL A 20 -4.10 10.87 11.28
N GLU A 21 -3.52 12.05 11.51
CA GLU A 21 -3.89 12.94 12.63
C GLU A 21 -5.29 13.57 12.49
N SER A 22 -5.80 13.73 11.27
CA SER A 22 -7.08 14.42 11.02
C SER A 22 -8.33 13.55 11.16
N GLN A 23 -8.18 12.23 11.29
CA GLN A 23 -9.29 11.28 11.31
C GLN A 23 -9.09 10.21 12.40
N PRO A 24 -10.17 9.61 12.93
CA PRO A 24 -10.06 8.49 13.86
C PRO A 24 -9.28 7.33 13.21
N TRP A 25 -8.31 6.76 13.94
CA TRP A 25 -7.48 5.67 13.42
C TRP A 25 -8.29 4.46 12.93
N LYS A 26 -9.44 4.17 13.58
CA LYS A 26 -10.35 3.11 13.14
C LYS A 26 -10.92 3.36 11.74
N LEU A 27 -11.25 4.62 11.42
CA LEU A 27 -11.75 4.99 10.10
C LEU A 27 -10.66 4.79 9.04
N LYS A 28 -9.41 5.16 9.33
CA LYS A 28 -8.28 4.88 8.43
C LYS A 28 -8.05 3.38 8.21
N CYS A 29 -8.21 2.57 9.25
CA CYS A 29 -8.16 1.11 9.12
C CYS A 29 -9.30 0.58 8.24
N THR A 30 -10.51 1.11 8.38
CA THR A 30 -11.65 0.74 7.51
C THR A 30 -11.37 1.09 6.06
N ILE A 31 -10.86 2.29 5.78
CA ILE A 31 -10.44 2.69 4.42
C ILE A 31 -9.38 1.73 3.89
N ALA A 32 -8.34 1.41 4.68
CA ALA A 32 -7.32 0.45 4.25
C ALA A 32 -7.90 -0.93 3.90
N MET A 33 -8.91 -1.40 4.65
CA MET A 33 -9.61 -2.65 4.32
C MET A 33 -10.38 -2.57 3.00
N GLU A 34 -11.00 -1.43 2.71
CA GLU A 34 -11.72 -1.17 1.45
C GLU A 34 -10.74 -1.17 0.27
N GLU A 35 -9.65 -0.40 0.33
CA GLU A 35 -8.62 -0.36 -0.73
C GLU A 35 -7.99 -1.74 -1.00
N PHE A 36 -7.75 -2.53 0.05
CA PHE A 36 -7.24 -3.90 -0.13
C PHE A 36 -8.27 -4.84 -0.78
N ALA A 37 -9.57 -4.62 -0.56
CA ALA A 37 -10.62 -5.35 -1.26
C ALA A 37 -10.72 -4.92 -2.73
N GLU A 38 -10.54 -3.64 -3.04
CA GLU A 38 -10.51 -3.11 -4.42
C GLU A 38 -9.31 -3.65 -5.20
N LEU A 39 -8.11 -3.68 -4.59
CA LEU A 39 -6.94 -4.34 -5.17
C LEU A 39 -7.19 -5.83 -5.42
N THR A 40 -7.83 -6.53 -4.49
CA THR A 40 -8.23 -7.94 -4.68
C THR A 40 -9.13 -8.10 -5.90
N GLN A 41 -10.10 -7.19 -6.07
CA GLN A 41 -11.00 -7.17 -7.22
C GLN A 41 -10.27 -6.87 -8.53
N ALA A 42 -9.34 -5.91 -8.55
CA ALA A 42 -8.55 -5.56 -9.72
C ALA A 42 -7.64 -6.71 -10.17
N ILE A 43 -6.96 -7.39 -9.22
CA ILE A 43 -6.18 -8.59 -9.50
C ILE A 43 -7.08 -9.70 -10.09
N SER A 44 -8.28 -9.92 -9.53
CA SER A 44 -9.24 -10.90 -10.05
C SER A 44 -9.67 -10.59 -11.49
N LYS A 45 -9.88 -9.32 -11.83
CA LYS A 45 -10.15 -8.88 -13.21
C LYS A 45 -8.95 -9.18 -14.12
N GLN A 46 -7.72 -8.86 -13.70
CA GLN A 46 -6.53 -9.11 -14.50
C GLN A 46 -6.33 -10.60 -14.81
N ILE A 47 -6.54 -11.49 -13.81
CA ILE A 47 -6.43 -12.95 -13.99
C ILE A 47 -7.46 -13.49 -14.98
N ARG A 48 -8.65 -12.88 -15.07
CA ARG A 48 -9.70 -13.24 -16.03
C ARG A 48 -9.45 -12.69 -17.45
N GLY A 49 -8.33 -12.01 -17.68
CA GLY A 49 -7.95 -11.49 -19.00
C GLY A 49 -8.50 -10.10 -19.31
N TYR A 50 -9.03 -9.38 -18.32
CA TYR A 50 -9.35 -7.96 -18.50
C TYR A 50 -8.06 -7.15 -18.51
N ASP A 51 -7.75 -6.46 -19.61
CA ASP A 51 -6.58 -5.59 -19.71
C ASP A 51 -6.89 -4.18 -19.17
N ASN A 52 -6.98 -4.07 -17.84
CA ASN A 52 -7.13 -2.79 -17.15
C ASN A 52 -5.90 -2.49 -16.28
N ARG A 53 -4.75 -2.34 -16.95
CA ARG A 53 -3.48 -2.03 -16.29
C ARG A 53 -3.52 -0.72 -15.49
N ILE A 54 -4.25 0.28 -15.97
CA ILE A 54 -4.36 1.58 -15.29
C ILE A 54 -5.10 1.40 -13.96
N GLY A 55 -6.27 0.75 -13.97
CA GLY A 55 -7.01 0.49 -12.73
C GLY A 55 -6.19 -0.34 -11.74
N LEU A 56 -5.51 -1.40 -12.20
CA LEU A 56 -4.63 -2.18 -11.32
C LEU A 56 -3.52 -1.33 -10.69
N LEU A 57 -2.92 -0.40 -11.46
CA LEU A 57 -1.89 0.50 -10.96
C LEU A 57 -2.44 1.47 -9.90
N GLU A 58 -3.65 1.99 -10.10
CA GLU A 58 -4.34 2.87 -9.14
C GLU A 58 -4.58 2.13 -7.82
N GLU A 59 -5.19 0.94 -7.85
CA GLU A 59 -5.44 0.14 -6.63
C GLU A 59 -4.14 -0.25 -5.91
N MET A 60 -3.07 -0.52 -6.65
CA MET A 60 -1.76 -0.78 -6.04
C MET A 60 -1.22 0.46 -5.33
N ALA A 61 -1.38 1.65 -5.92
CA ALA A 61 -0.96 2.90 -5.30
C ALA A 61 -1.75 3.21 -4.03
N ASP A 62 -3.06 2.99 -4.05
CA ASP A 62 -3.94 3.19 -2.89
C ASP A 62 -3.59 2.20 -1.77
N ALA A 63 -3.29 0.94 -2.10
CA ALA A 63 -2.78 -0.05 -1.14
C ALA A 63 -1.43 0.36 -0.52
N TYR A 64 -0.48 0.91 -1.30
CA TYR A 64 0.79 1.40 -0.76
C TYR A 64 0.59 2.57 0.21
N ILE A 65 -0.29 3.51 -0.12
CA ILE A 65 -0.63 4.64 0.76
C ILE A 65 -1.28 4.13 2.04
N CYS A 66 -2.18 3.16 1.95
CA CYS A 66 -2.81 2.54 3.11
C CYS A 66 -1.80 1.82 4.00
N LEU A 67 -0.81 1.12 3.44
CA LEU A 67 0.29 0.54 4.22
C LEU A 67 1.06 1.62 5.00
N GLU A 68 1.29 2.80 4.42
CA GLU A 68 1.92 3.91 5.14
C GLU A 68 1.03 4.46 6.28
N PHE A 69 -0.30 4.50 6.10
CA PHE A 69 -1.21 4.82 7.19
C PHE A 69 -1.13 3.78 8.31
N LEU A 70 -1.16 2.49 7.98
CA LEU A 70 -1.09 1.42 8.96
C LEU A 70 0.23 1.42 9.73
N LYS A 71 1.36 1.67 9.04
CA LYS A 71 2.66 1.86 9.69
C LYS A 71 2.62 2.99 10.72
N SER A 72 2.07 4.14 10.35
CA SER A 72 1.95 5.28 11.25
C SER A 72 0.97 5.07 12.40
N ILE A 73 -0.12 4.31 12.19
CA ILE A 73 -1.16 4.06 13.20
C ILE A 73 -0.68 3.05 14.25
N PHE A 74 0.03 2.01 13.81
CA PHE A 74 0.49 0.92 14.67
C PHE A 74 1.95 1.04 15.09
N ASP A 75 2.57 2.21 14.85
CA ASP A 75 3.96 2.51 15.18
C ASP A 75 4.96 1.46 14.64
N ILE A 76 4.71 0.99 13.41
CA ILE A 76 5.59 0.03 12.73
C ILE A 76 6.68 0.81 11.99
N THR A 77 7.92 0.60 12.38
CA THR A 77 9.06 1.25 11.75
C THR A 77 9.35 0.67 10.35
N PRO A 78 9.91 1.46 9.42
CA PRO A 78 10.36 0.95 8.13
C PRO A 78 11.35 -0.22 8.25
N GLU A 79 12.22 -0.18 9.25
CA GLU A 79 13.24 -1.21 9.50
C GLU A 79 12.63 -2.54 9.92
N GLU A 80 11.63 -2.52 10.80
CA GLU A 80 10.90 -3.72 11.23
C GLU A 80 10.15 -4.37 10.06
N LEU A 81 9.44 -3.56 9.28
CA LEU A 81 8.71 -4.05 8.11
C LEU A 81 9.66 -4.62 7.05
N GLN A 82 10.77 -3.92 6.76
CA GLN A 82 11.76 -4.39 5.79
C GLN A 82 12.36 -5.72 6.23
N LYS A 83 12.74 -5.86 7.50
CA LYS A 83 13.26 -7.13 8.04
C LYS A 83 12.24 -8.26 7.91
N ALA A 84 10.97 -7.99 8.16
CA ALA A 84 9.90 -8.98 7.99
C ALA A 84 9.70 -9.38 6.52
N MET A 85 9.83 -8.43 5.59
CA MET A 85 9.79 -8.69 4.15
C MET A 85 10.96 -9.54 3.69
N ASP A 86 12.19 -9.21 4.11
CA ASP A 86 13.40 -9.96 3.73
C ASP A 86 13.32 -11.43 4.17
N ILE A 87 12.81 -11.69 5.38
CA ILE A 87 12.57 -13.05 5.88
C ILE A 87 11.57 -13.80 4.99
N LYS A 88 10.49 -13.14 4.54
CA LYS A 88 9.47 -13.76 3.67
C LYS A 88 10.02 -14.03 2.27
N LEU A 89 10.74 -13.08 1.68
CA LEU A 89 11.38 -13.24 0.37
C LEU A 89 12.46 -14.34 0.39
N GLN A 90 13.21 -14.44 1.49
CA GLN A 90 14.20 -15.51 1.66
C GLN A 90 13.55 -16.90 1.66
N ARG A 91 12.34 -17.04 2.20
CA ARG A 91 11.58 -18.31 2.15
C ARG A 91 11.14 -18.64 0.73
N GLU A 92 10.64 -17.67 -0.02
CA GLU A 92 10.27 -17.87 -1.42
C GLU A 92 11.48 -18.25 -2.29
N ARG A 93 12.63 -17.59 -2.09
CA ARG A 93 13.89 -17.93 -2.76
C ARG A 93 14.30 -19.38 -2.51
N ASN A 94 14.07 -19.90 -1.30
CA ASN A 94 14.41 -21.27 -0.96
C ASN A 94 13.44 -22.31 -1.57
N LYS A 95 12.18 -21.95 -1.85
CA LYS A 95 11.22 -22.84 -2.53
C LYS A 95 11.51 -23.04 -4.02
N GLN A 96 12.27 -22.12 -4.61
CA GLN A 96 12.67 -22.17 -6.02
C GLN A 96 13.96 -22.98 -6.25
N ARG A 97 14.55 -23.53 -5.19
CA ARG A 97 15.72 -24.42 -5.22
C ARG A 97 15.29 -25.86 -5.01
#